data_AF-A0A929DN02-F1
#
_entry.id   AF-A0A929DN02-F1
#
_cell.length_a   1.000
_cell.length_b   1.000
_cell.length_c   1.000
_cell.angle_alpha   90.00
_cell.angle_beta   90.00
_cell.angle_gamma   90.00
#
_symmetry.space_group_name_H-M   'P 1'
#
loop_
_entity.id
_entity.type
_entity.pdbx_description
1 polymer ?
#
loop_
_entity_poly.entity_id
_entity_poly.type
_entity_poly.pdbx_seq_one_letter_code
_entity_poly.pdbx_strand_id
1 'polypeptide(L)'
;MSREFIELYRWRNGTRQNQSSTDTSFFVYHRFLPLEEALNNFRMCYSIMKEFYEITDWVLTFQDAAGDGYGILGCDESQESTPVAFLFEGEGVNIAFEALTKMMKTVVAWYEEGVFSTGHDGVLETNFVHMGQVAHRLNPNIHCWKQYVAYSESNRRSPSSASWIQRIMRGLTRH
;
A
#
# COMPACT_ATOMS: atom_id res chain seq x y z
N MET A 1 -5.42 11.57 14.37
CA MET A 1 -4.31 10.96 13.59
C MET A 1 -3.28 10.37 14.55
N SER A 2 -2.65 9.25 14.19
CA SER A 2 -1.60 8.64 15.01
C SER A 2 -0.31 9.48 15.02
N ARG A 3 0.53 9.25 16.03
CA ARG A 3 1.82 9.92 16.16
C ARG A 3 2.75 9.56 15.00
N GLU A 4 2.81 8.29 14.60
CA GLU A 4 3.61 7.85 13.44
C GLU A 4 3.24 8.60 12.14
N PHE A 5 1.94 8.82 11.90
CA PHE A 5 1.46 9.60 10.75
C PHE A 5 2.01 11.04 10.77
N ILE A 6 1.93 11.68 11.94
CA ILE A 6 2.44 13.05 12.13
C ILE A 6 3.96 13.08 11.95
N GLU A 7 4.69 12.09 12.47
CA GLU A 7 6.15 12.00 12.34
C GLU A 7 6.58 11.76 10.89
N LEU A 8 5.87 10.93 10.12
CA LEU A 8 6.12 10.73 8.69
C LEU A 8 6.06 12.07 7.94
N TYR A 9 4.99 12.83 8.14
CA TYR A 9 4.80 14.11 7.45
C TYR A 9 5.72 15.23 7.96
N ARG A 10 6.19 15.15 9.22
CA ARG A 10 7.27 16.02 9.72
C ARG A 10 8.62 15.70 9.10
N TRP A 11 8.90 14.42 8.87
CA TRP A 11 10.12 13.99 8.19
C TRP A 11 10.11 14.43 6.72
N ARG A 12 9.00 14.20 6.02
CA ARG A 12 8.86 14.58 4.62
C ARG A 12 7.40 14.74 4.20
N ASN A 13 7.08 15.84 3.52
CA ASN A 13 5.75 16.06 2.95
C ASN A 13 5.63 15.51 1.52
N GLY A 14 5.59 14.18 1.39
CA GLY A 14 5.43 13.49 0.11
C GLY A 14 6.67 13.44 -0.79
N THR A 15 6.50 12.90 -1.99
CA THR A 15 7.44 13.03 -3.11
C THR A 15 6.98 14.14 -4.05
N ARG A 16 7.93 14.98 -4.50
CA ARG A 16 7.62 16.05 -5.44
C ARG A 16 7.29 15.45 -6.79
N GLN A 17 6.19 15.88 -7.37
CA GLN A 17 5.91 15.63 -8.78
C GLN A 17 6.92 16.46 -9.59
N ASN A 18 7.91 15.79 -10.17
CA ASN A 18 8.88 16.46 -11.05
C ASN A 18 8.42 16.28 -12.49
N GLN A 19 8.22 17.38 -13.22
CA GLN A 19 7.76 17.35 -14.62
C GLN A 19 8.73 16.62 -15.55
N SER A 20 9.99 16.42 -15.13
CA SER A 20 11.02 15.74 -15.93
C SER A 20 11.27 14.28 -15.59
N SER A 21 10.73 13.75 -14.48
CA SER A 21 10.86 12.33 -14.14
C SER A 21 9.56 11.59 -14.43
N THR A 22 9.65 10.50 -15.19
CA THR A 22 8.51 9.65 -15.51
C THR A 22 8.02 8.82 -14.32
N ASP A 23 8.88 8.56 -13.34
CA ASP A 23 8.56 7.80 -12.14
C ASP A 23 8.80 8.64 -10.88
N THR A 24 7.76 8.82 -10.07
CA THR A 24 7.77 9.55 -8.78
C THR A 24 7.41 8.65 -7.61
N SER A 25 7.32 7.34 -7.87
CA SER A 25 6.93 6.34 -6.90
C SER A 25 7.97 6.21 -5.80
N PHE A 26 7.46 6.07 -4.58
CA PHE A 26 8.24 5.89 -3.37
C PHE A 26 8.57 4.40 -3.13
N PHE A 27 7.65 3.49 -3.48
CA PHE A 27 7.88 2.05 -3.58
C PHE A 27 6.78 1.41 -4.44
N VAL A 28 7.07 0.30 -5.14
CA VAL A 28 6.07 -0.54 -5.83
C VAL A 28 5.01 0.28 -6.61
N TYR A 29 5.44 1.24 -7.43
CA TYR A 29 4.56 2.18 -8.17
C TYR A 29 3.72 3.17 -7.34
N HIS A 30 3.73 3.09 -6.01
CA HIS A 30 2.98 4.00 -5.14
C HIS A 30 3.80 5.25 -4.83
N ARG A 31 3.22 6.41 -5.11
CA ARG A 31 3.76 7.72 -4.75
C ARG A 31 3.39 8.05 -3.30
N PHE A 32 4.33 8.62 -2.54
CA PHE A 32 4.02 9.21 -1.25
C PHE A 32 3.40 10.60 -1.46
N LEU A 33 2.12 10.76 -1.12
CA LEU A 33 1.38 11.99 -1.39
C LEU A 33 1.75 13.11 -0.38
N PRO A 34 1.91 14.37 -0.84
CA PRO A 34 1.82 15.53 0.04
C PRO A 34 0.53 15.50 0.87
N LEU A 35 0.59 15.97 2.11
CA LEU A 35 -0.51 15.90 3.07
C LEU A 35 -1.76 16.60 2.56
N GLU A 36 -1.57 17.76 1.94
CA GLU A 36 -2.66 18.55 1.37
C GLU A 36 -3.37 17.77 0.26
N GLU A 37 -2.61 17.05 -0.56
CA GLU A 37 -3.13 16.20 -1.62
C GLU A 37 -3.87 14.99 -1.06
N ALA A 38 -3.27 14.27 -0.09
CA ALA A 38 -3.89 13.14 0.59
C ALA A 38 -5.23 13.51 1.24
N LEU A 39 -5.28 14.66 1.94
CA LEU A 39 -6.50 15.17 2.57
C LEU A 39 -7.54 15.63 1.55
N ASN A 40 -7.11 16.22 0.44
CA ASN A 40 -8.02 16.60 -0.64
C ASN A 40 -8.65 15.36 -1.29
N ASN A 41 -7.85 14.33 -1.58
CA ASN A 41 -8.33 13.05 -2.12
C ASN A 41 -9.33 12.40 -1.16
N PHE A 42 -9.02 12.36 0.14
CA PHE A 42 -9.95 11.87 1.15
C PHE A 42 -11.29 12.62 1.11
N ARG A 43 -11.28 13.97 1.10
CA ARG A 43 -12.50 14.79 1.07
C ARG A 43 -13.33 14.59 -0.20
N MET A 44 -12.68 14.50 -1.36
CA MET A 44 -13.36 14.30 -2.64
C MET A 44 -14.02 12.92 -2.72
N CYS A 45 -13.37 11.89 -2.20
CA CYS A 45 -13.84 10.51 -2.28
C CYS A 45 -14.72 10.10 -1.09
N TYR A 46 -14.73 10.84 0.02
CA TYR A 46 -15.37 10.44 1.28
C TYR A 46 -16.82 9.96 1.11
N SER A 47 -17.66 10.71 0.40
CA SER A 47 -19.07 10.34 0.21
C SER A 47 -19.22 9.02 -0.55
N ILE A 48 -18.43 8.83 -1.61
CA ILE A 48 -18.44 7.60 -2.43
C ILE A 48 -17.91 6.42 -1.61
N MET A 49 -16.78 6.60 -0.93
CA MET A 49 -16.13 5.56 -0.12
C MET A 49 -17.01 5.12 1.04
N LYS A 50 -17.72 6.06 1.66
CA LYS A 50 -18.69 5.77 2.72
C LYS A 50 -19.93 5.04 2.19
N GLU A 51 -20.51 5.49 1.08
CA GLU A 51 -21.77 4.95 0.54
C GLU A 51 -21.59 3.55 -0.06
N PHE A 52 -20.53 3.33 -0.83
CA PHE A 52 -20.36 2.09 -1.59
C PHE A 52 -19.49 1.05 -0.89
N TYR A 53 -18.58 1.47 -0.01
CA TYR A 53 -17.55 0.58 0.54
C TYR A 53 -17.49 0.58 2.07
N GLU A 54 -18.30 1.39 2.75
CA GLU A 54 -18.26 1.59 4.21
C GLU A 54 -16.85 1.98 4.72
N ILE A 55 -16.01 2.53 3.84
CA ILE A 55 -14.65 2.96 4.16
C ILE A 55 -14.74 4.39 4.68
N THR A 56 -14.76 4.52 6.00
CA THR A 56 -14.65 5.82 6.67
C THR A 56 -13.27 5.97 7.29
N ASP A 57 -12.76 7.20 7.28
CA ASP A 57 -11.61 7.60 8.10
C ASP A 57 -10.22 7.10 7.64
N TRP A 58 -10.09 6.49 6.46
CA TRP A 58 -8.79 6.11 5.90
C TRP A 58 -8.22 7.19 4.97
N VAL A 59 -7.07 7.76 5.33
CA VAL A 59 -6.38 8.73 4.48
C VAL A 59 -5.34 8.02 3.62
N LEU A 60 -5.61 7.92 2.32
CA LEU A 60 -4.67 7.43 1.31
C LEU A 60 -3.39 8.28 1.35
N THR A 61 -2.30 7.66 1.81
CA THR A 61 -1.02 8.32 2.04
C THR A 61 -0.02 7.92 0.96
N PHE A 62 -0.08 6.68 0.51
CA PHE A 62 0.69 6.19 -0.63
C PHE A 62 -0.28 5.72 -1.70
N GLN A 63 -0.18 6.26 -2.92
CA GLN A 63 -1.17 6.03 -3.97
C GLN A 63 -0.49 5.78 -5.31
N ASP A 64 -0.99 4.82 -6.08
CA ASP A 64 -0.57 4.60 -7.44
C ASP A 64 -1.30 5.53 -8.44
N ALA A 65 -1.04 5.37 -9.73
CA ALA A 65 -1.67 6.18 -10.77
C ALA A 65 -3.13 5.82 -11.06
N ALA A 66 -3.59 4.63 -10.63
CA ALA A 66 -4.97 4.18 -10.79
C ALA A 66 -5.87 4.69 -9.64
N GLY A 67 -5.25 5.12 -8.54
CA GLY A 67 -5.94 5.65 -7.37
C GLY A 67 -5.96 4.70 -6.18
N ASP A 68 -5.42 3.49 -6.34
CA ASP A 68 -5.30 2.48 -5.29
C ASP A 68 -4.10 2.75 -4.40
N GLY A 69 -4.11 2.24 -3.17
CA GLY A 69 -2.91 2.30 -2.35
C GLY A 69 -3.12 2.13 -0.86
N TYR A 70 -2.17 2.67 -0.09
CA TYR A 70 -2.09 2.45 1.35
C TYR A 70 -2.71 3.63 2.12
N GLY A 71 -3.81 3.34 2.80
CA GLY A 71 -4.51 4.25 3.70
C GLY A 71 -4.06 4.08 5.15
N ILE A 72 -3.98 5.19 5.87
CA ILE A 72 -3.73 5.20 7.31
C ILE A 72 -5.02 5.59 8.03
N LEU A 73 -5.39 4.83 9.06
CA LEU A 73 -6.61 5.07 9.82
C LEU A 73 -6.52 6.37 10.62
N GLY A 74 -7.50 7.24 10.42
CA GLY A 74 -7.79 8.40 11.24
C GLY A 74 -8.39 7.98 12.59
N CYS A 75 -7.99 8.67 13.64
CA CYS A 75 -8.49 8.44 15.00
C CYS A 75 -8.75 9.79 15.67
N ASP A 76 -9.84 9.84 16.43
CA ASP A 76 -10.26 11.01 17.23
C ASP A 76 -9.33 11.24 18.42
N GLU A 77 -8.79 10.15 18.97
CA GLU A 77 -7.84 10.20 20.08
C GLU A 77 -6.39 10.10 19.58
N SER A 78 -5.46 10.65 20.38
CA SER A 78 -4.04 10.50 20.13
C SER A 78 -3.62 9.05 20.40
N GLN A 79 -3.12 8.38 19.37
CA GLN A 79 -2.59 7.03 19.45
C GLN A 79 -1.14 7.03 18.94
N GLU A 80 -0.31 6.14 19.49
CA GLU A 80 1.08 6.02 19.03
C GLU A 80 1.12 5.57 17.56
N SER A 81 0.42 4.48 17.24
CA SER A 81 0.37 3.86 15.91
C SER A 81 -1.07 3.48 15.54
N THR A 82 -1.35 3.42 14.25
CA THR A 82 -2.60 2.89 13.70
C THR A 82 -2.32 1.91 12.56
N PRO A 83 -3.24 0.98 12.28
CA PRO A 83 -3.09 0.07 11.16
C PRO A 83 -2.97 0.80 9.83
N VAL A 84 -2.28 0.17 8.88
CA VAL A 84 -2.23 0.58 7.49
C VAL A 84 -3.00 -0.41 6.65
N ALA A 85 -4.00 0.07 5.92
CA ALA A 85 -4.79 -0.74 5.00
C ALA A 85 -4.33 -0.52 3.57
N PHE A 86 -4.35 -1.57 2.76
CA PHE A 86 -4.42 -1.43 1.33
C PHE A 86 -5.89 -1.24 0.93
N LEU A 87 -6.16 -0.17 0.18
CA LEU A 87 -7.47 0.19 -0.33
C LEU A 87 -7.44 0.02 -1.84
N PHE A 88 -8.38 -0.78 -2.33
CA PHE A 88 -8.54 -1.12 -3.72
C PHE A 88 -10.00 -0.94 -4.12
N GLU A 89 -10.26 -0.36 -5.29
CA GLU A 89 -11.62 -0.16 -5.78
C GLU A 89 -12.41 -1.48 -5.82
N GLY A 90 -13.53 -1.55 -5.10
CA GLY A 90 -14.40 -2.73 -5.12
C GLY A 90 -14.11 -3.82 -4.09
N GLU A 91 -13.04 -3.71 -3.28
CA GLU A 91 -12.63 -4.81 -2.37
C GLU A 91 -12.51 -4.43 -0.89
N GLY A 92 -12.95 -3.23 -0.51
CA GLY A 92 -13.02 -2.81 0.90
C GLY A 92 -11.65 -2.57 1.55
N VAL A 93 -11.63 -2.56 2.88
CA VAL A 93 -10.42 -2.32 3.69
C VAL A 93 -9.66 -3.63 3.92
N ASN A 94 -8.41 -3.70 3.46
CA ASN A 94 -7.54 -4.85 3.73
C ASN A 94 -6.32 -4.42 4.55
N ILE A 95 -6.25 -4.81 5.83
CA ILE A 95 -5.10 -4.46 6.68
C ILE A 95 -3.83 -5.11 6.13
N ALA A 96 -2.87 -4.28 5.72
CA ALA A 96 -1.58 -4.68 5.18
C ALA A 96 -0.47 -4.60 6.22
N PHE A 97 -0.58 -3.70 7.20
CA PHE A 97 0.40 -3.58 8.27
C PHE A 97 -0.29 -3.16 9.57
N GLU A 98 0.25 -3.61 10.71
CA GLU A 98 -0.27 -3.24 12.04
C GLU A 98 0.07 -1.79 12.43
N ALA A 99 1.12 -1.23 11.81
CA ALA A 99 1.64 0.11 12.09
C ALA A 99 2.41 0.67 10.89
N LEU A 100 2.55 1.99 10.82
CA LEU A 100 3.31 2.65 9.77
C LEU A 100 4.81 2.34 9.89
N THR A 101 5.35 2.24 11.12
CA THR A 101 6.75 1.82 11.30
C THR A 101 7.00 0.42 10.73
N LYS A 102 6.03 -0.50 10.84
CA LYS A 102 6.14 -1.85 10.28
C LYS A 102 6.13 -1.84 8.75
N MET A 103 5.26 -1.03 8.16
CA MET A 103 5.25 -0.77 6.72
C MET A 103 6.61 -0.24 6.26
N MET A 104 7.12 0.82 6.89
CA MET A 104 8.39 1.44 6.49
C MET A 104 9.59 0.50 6.63
N LYS A 105 9.66 -0.30 7.70
CA LYS A 105 10.68 -1.35 7.86
C LYS A 105 10.60 -2.40 6.74
N THR A 106 9.39 -2.76 6.33
CA THR A 106 9.17 -3.70 5.23
C THR A 106 9.62 -3.10 3.89
N VAL A 107 9.31 -1.83 3.64
CA VAL A 107 9.77 -1.10 2.44
C VAL A 107 11.29 -1.05 2.38
N VAL A 108 11.96 -0.76 3.50
CA VAL A 108 13.44 -0.79 3.57
C VAL A 108 13.97 -2.18 3.23
N ALA A 109 13.40 -3.24 3.82
CA ALA A 109 13.81 -4.60 3.52
C ALA A 109 13.61 -4.98 2.04
N TRP A 110 12.54 -4.51 1.39
CA TRP A 110 12.35 -4.71 -0.05
C TRP A 110 13.51 -4.12 -0.87
N TYR A 111 13.99 -2.93 -0.51
CA TYR A 111 15.17 -2.34 -1.15
C TYR A 111 16.45 -3.13 -0.85
N GLU A 112 16.68 -3.51 0.41
CA GLU A 112 17.90 -4.21 0.83
C GLU A 112 18.01 -5.63 0.28
N GLU A 113 16.88 -6.32 0.06
CA GLU A 113 16.85 -7.70 -0.38
C GLU A 113 16.66 -7.84 -1.90
N GLY A 114 16.72 -6.75 -2.66
CA GLY A 114 16.65 -6.81 -4.12
C GLY A 114 15.28 -7.23 -4.64
N VAL A 115 14.21 -6.82 -3.96
CA VAL A 115 12.84 -6.93 -4.51
C VAL A 115 12.69 -6.06 -5.76
N PHE A 116 13.42 -4.94 -5.81
CA PHE A 116 13.47 -4.05 -6.96
C PHE A 116 14.74 -4.27 -7.77
N SER A 117 14.60 -4.34 -9.08
CA SER A 117 15.72 -4.42 -10.02
C SER A 117 15.50 -3.48 -11.19
N THR A 118 16.56 -2.90 -11.74
CA THR A 118 16.46 -2.13 -12.98
C THR A 118 16.48 -3.10 -14.16
N GLY A 119 15.42 -3.10 -14.95
CA GLY A 119 15.31 -3.83 -16.22
C GLY A 119 16.30 -3.30 -17.26
N HIS A 120 16.44 -4.04 -18.36
CA HIS A 120 17.36 -3.68 -19.46
C HIS A 120 17.02 -2.36 -20.16
N ASP A 121 15.78 -1.90 -20.04
CA ASP A 121 15.25 -0.63 -20.55
C ASP A 121 15.38 0.53 -19.57
N GLY A 122 15.98 0.30 -18.39
CA GLY A 122 16.08 1.29 -17.32
C GLY A 122 14.82 1.42 -16.46
N VAL A 123 13.79 0.60 -16.69
CA VAL A 123 12.55 0.61 -15.92
C VAL A 123 12.71 -0.20 -14.64
N LEU A 124 12.11 0.27 -13.54
CA LEU A 124 12.12 -0.47 -12.28
C LEU A 124 11.15 -1.67 -12.35
N GLU A 125 11.71 -2.87 -12.30
CA GLU A 125 10.96 -4.11 -12.17
C GLU A 125 10.80 -4.49 -10.70
N THR A 126 9.66 -5.07 -10.34
CA THR A 126 9.38 -5.57 -8.99
C THR A 126 9.23 -7.08 -9.01
N ASN A 127 10.05 -7.79 -8.24
CA ASN A 127 9.84 -9.21 -7.98
C ASN A 127 8.72 -9.38 -6.94
N PHE A 128 7.49 -9.43 -7.45
CA PHE A 128 6.28 -9.53 -6.65
C PHE A 128 6.24 -10.75 -5.71
N VAL A 129 6.75 -11.90 -6.15
CA VAL A 129 6.84 -13.09 -5.31
C VAL A 129 7.76 -12.83 -4.12
N HIS A 130 8.96 -12.28 -4.38
CA HIS A 130 9.92 -11.97 -3.32
C HIS A 130 9.39 -10.87 -2.38
N MET A 131 8.72 -9.85 -2.92
CA MET A 131 8.06 -8.78 -2.16
C MET A 131 7.10 -9.36 -1.11
N GLY A 132 6.20 -10.26 -1.54
CA GLY A 132 5.23 -10.88 -0.65
C GLY A 132 5.88 -11.78 0.41
N GLN A 133 6.94 -12.51 0.05
CA GLN A 133 7.71 -13.33 1.00
C GLN A 133 8.38 -12.49 2.09
N VAL A 134 9.05 -11.39 1.72
CA VAL A 134 9.67 -10.46 2.66
C VAL A 134 8.60 -9.84 3.57
N ALA A 135 7.48 -9.39 2.99
CA ALA A 135 6.39 -8.78 3.73
C ALA A 135 5.75 -9.74 4.73
N HIS A 136 5.50 -10.99 4.33
CA HIS A 136 4.96 -12.02 5.22
C HIS A 136 5.95 -12.38 6.33
N ARG A 137 7.24 -12.52 6.02
CA ARG A 137 8.26 -12.85 7.02
C ARG A 137 8.36 -11.78 8.12
N LEU A 138 8.26 -10.50 7.76
CA LEU A 138 8.33 -9.38 8.71
C LEU A 138 7.00 -9.10 9.42
N ASN A 139 5.87 -9.50 8.81
CA ASN A 139 4.51 -9.28 9.29
C ASN A 139 3.71 -10.61 9.27
N PRO A 140 4.14 -11.64 10.03
CA PRO A 140 3.59 -13.00 9.91
C PRO A 140 2.12 -13.13 10.33
N ASN A 141 1.64 -12.20 11.16
CA ASN A 141 0.27 -12.18 11.66
C ASN A 141 -0.71 -11.46 10.72
N ILE A 142 -0.21 -10.76 9.69
CA ILE A 142 -1.06 -10.08 8.74
C ILE A 142 -1.62 -11.08 7.73
N HIS A 143 -2.93 -11.23 7.73
CA HIS A 143 -3.64 -12.21 6.92
C HIS A 143 -3.39 -12.03 5.41
N CYS A 144 -3.38 -10.78 4.92
CA CYS A 144 -3.23 -10.51 3.48
C CYS A 144 -1.88 -11.02 2.93
N TRP A 145 -0.78 -10.88 3.69
CA TRP A 145 0.53 -11.36 3.28
C TRP A 145 0.65 -12.88 3.32
N LYS A 146 -0.01 -13.52 4.30
CA LYS A 146 -0.09 -14.98 4.34
C LYS A 146 -0.82 -15.53 3.11
N GLN A 147 -1.95 -14.93 2.74
CA GLN A 147 -2.71 -15.30 1.54
C GLN A 147 -1.92 -15.02 0.26
N TYR A 148 -1.21 -13.88 0.20
CA TYR A 148 -0.33 -13.53 -0.90
C TYR A 148 0.66 -14.66 -1.19
N VAL A 149 1.41 -15.07 -0.18
CA VAL A 149 2.47 -16.08 -0.34
C VAL A 149 1.87 -17.40 -0.81
N ALA A 150 0.80 -17.87 -0.15
CA ALA A 150 0.12 -19.11 -0.54
C ALA A 150 -0.33 -19.10 -2.01
N TYR A 151 -0.88 -17.98 -2.49
CA TYR A 151 -1.28 -17.83 -3.89
C TYR A 151 -0.08 -17.78 -4.85
N SER A 152 0.99 -17.09 -4.47
CA SER A 152 2.20 -16.99 -5.30
C SER A 152 2.90 -18.33 -5.48
N GLU A 153 2.82 -19.22 -4.48
CA GLU A 153 3.36 -20.58 -4.53
C GLU A 153 2.50 -21.51 -5.40
N SER A 154 1.17 -21.37 -5.35
CA SER A 154 0.27 -22.17 -6.19
C SER A 154 0.31 -21.75 -7.66
N ASN A 155 0.58 -20.48 -7.96
CA ASN A 155 0.64 -19.94 -9.30
C ASN A 155 2.08 -19.60 -9.70
N ARG A 156 2.77 -20.53 -10.40
CA ARG A 156 4.14 -20.36 -10.96
C ARG A 156 4.30 -19.22 -12.00
N ARG A 157 3.34 -18.28 -12.12
CA ARG A 157 3.44 -17.07 -12.93
C ARG A 157 3.38 -15.86 -12.00
N SER A 158 4.39 -14.99 -12.07
CA SER A 158 4.42 -13.74 -11.30
C SER A 158 3.10 -12.99 -11.48
N PRO A 159 2.36 -12.71 -10.41
CA PRO A 159 1.25 -11.79 -10.50
C PRO A 159 1.78 -10.36 -10.71
N SER A 160 1.21 -9.61 -11.64
CA SER A 160 1.35 -8.15 -11.64
C SER A 160 0.63 -7.54 -10.43
N SER A 161 1.08 -6.39 -9.93
CA SER A 161 0.51 -5.69 -8.75
C SER A 161 -1.02 -5.54 -8.79
N ALA A 162 -1.58 -5.20 -9.96
CA ALA A 162 -3.02 -5.04 -10.14
C ALA A 162 -3.79 -6.38 -10.23
N SER A 163 -3.11 -7.49 -10.54
CA SER A 163 -3.75 -8.77 -10.84
C SER A 163 -3.92 -9.72 -9.64
N TRP A 164 -3.14 -9.59 -8.56
CA TRP A 164 -3.16 -10.61 -7.50
C TRP A 164 -4.23 -10.39 -6.45
N ILE A 165 -4.42 -9.16 -5.97
CA ILE A 165 -5.51 -8.83 -5.02
C ILE A 165 -6.85 -9.21 -5.65
N GLN A 166 -7.06 -8.75 -6.90
CA GLN A 166 -8.21 -9.10 -7.73
C GLN A 166 -8.47 -10.60 -7.94
N ARG A 167 -7.44 -11.47 -7.84
CA ARG A 167 -7.56 -12.92 -8.11
C ARG A 167 -7.60 -13.77 -6.85
N ILE A 168 -6.92 -13.37 -5.78
CA ILE A 168 -7.03 -14.02 -4.47
C ILE A 168 -8.44 -13.79 -3.90
N MET A 169 -8.97 -12.58 -4.04
CA MET A 169 -10.26 -12.20 -3.43
C MET A 169 -11.48 -12.67 -4.25
N ARG A 170 -11.38 -12.80 -5.58
CA ARG A 170 -12.41 -13.50 -6.39
C ARG A 170 -12.50 -15.01 -6.09
N GLY A 171 -11.47 -15.60 -5.48
CA GLY A 171 -11.52 -16.97 -4.97
C GLY A 171 -12.32 -17.11 -3.67
N LEU A 172 -12.59 -16.01 -2.95
CA LEU A 172 -13.29 -15.99 -1.67
C LEU A 172 -14.79 -15.67 -1.78
N THR A 173 -15.29 -15.27 -2.94
CA THR A 173 -16.72 -15.03 -3.22
C THR A 173 -17.46 -16.24 -3.82
N ARG A 174 -16.84 -17.43 -3.82
CA ARG A 174 -17.52 -18.69 -4.11
C ARG A 174 -17.63 -19.56 -2.86
N HIS A 175 -18.51 -19.17 -1.94
CA HIS A 175 -19.21 -20.08 -1.05
C HIS A 175 -20.67 -19.67 -0.94
#